data_AF-A0A6I1ZXC8-F1
#
_entry.id   AF-A0A6I1ZXC8-F1
#
_cell.length_a   1.000
_cell.length_b   1.000
_cell.length_c   1.000
_cell.angle_alpha   90.00
_cell.angle_beta   90.00
_cell.angle_gamma   90.00
#
_symmetry.space_group_name_H-M   'P 1'
#
loop_
_entity.id
_entity.type
_entity.pdbx_description
1 polymer ?
#
loop_
_entity_poly.entity_id
_entity_poly.type
_entity_poly.pdbx_seq_one_letter_code
_entity_poly.pdbx_strand_id
1 'polypeptide(L)'
;MIKATGVISPESIKEPFEKRFGRLAERNIKALERAVEETKIGEWLETAKVKTKEKPGTKGELNWKEIEIGFFITTPGNSVEIKTGDWKSRRPEFDFDKCNKCTLCYFFCPEGCIAKTKDGYFEADLFYCKGCGICATECPKEAITMVEEAK
;
A
#
# COMPACT_ATOMS: atom_id res chain seq x y z
N MET A 1 -3.29 -13.26 -15.16
CA MET A 1 -3.13 -12.59 -16.47
C MET A 1 -3.13 -13.60 -17.61
N ILE A 2 -2.25 -14.61 -17.62
CA ILE A 2 -2.15 -15.66 -18.67
C ILE A 2 -3.52 -16.22 -19.09
N LYS A 3 -4.31 -16.78 -18.16
CA LYS A 3 -5.65 -17.30 -18.45
C LYS A 3 -6.64 -16.23 -18.93
N ALA A 4 -6.54 -15.01 -18.39
CA ALA A 4 -7.49 -13.94 -18.69
C ALA A 4 -7.23 -13.26 -20.03
N THR A 5 -5.95 -13.16 -20.45
CA THR A 5 -5.57 -12.45 -21.67
C THR A 5 -5.25 -13.38 -22.84
N GLY A 6 -4.84 -14.63 -22.58
CA GLY A 6 -4.45 -15.59 -23.61
C GLY A 6 -3.21 -15.20 -24.42
N VAL A 7 -2.48 -14.15 -24.03
CA VAL A 7 -1.34 -13.60 -24.79
C VAL A 7 -0.15 -14.56 -24.84
N ILE A 8 0.00 -15.42 -23.82
CA ILE A 8 1.05 -16.44 -23.73
C ILE A 8 0.48 -17.76 -23.23
N SER A 9 1.13 -18.88 -23.55
CA SER A 9 0.76 -20.19 -23.01
C SER A 9 1.38 -20.43 -21.62
N PRO A 10 0.67 -21.10 -20.69
CA PRO A 10 1.23 -21.50 -19.40
C PRO A 10 2.52 -22.33 -19.52
N GLU A 11 2.62 -23.16 -20.55
CA GLU A 11 3.78 -24.03 -20.81
C GLU A 11 5.04 -23.24 -21.12
N SER A 12 4.91 -22.10 -21.82
CA SER A 12 6.04 -21.23 -22.18
C SER A 12 6.76 -20.62 -20.96
N ILE A 13 6.15 -20.64 -19.78
CA ILE A 13 6.71 -20.08 -18.55
C ILE A 13 7.56 -21.10 -17.77
N LYS A 14 7.40 -22.41 -18.01
CA LYS A 14 8.04 -23.46 -17.19
C LYS A 14 9.57 -23.43 -17.31
N GLU A 15 10.11 -23.42 -18.52
CA GLU A 15 11.56 -23.35 -18.75
C GLU A 15 12.20 -22.06 -18.20
N PRO A 16 11.63 -20.84 -18.41
CA PRO A 16 12.10 -19.63 -17.75
C PRO A 16 12.14 -19.73 -16.23
N PHE A 17 11.17 -20.39 -15.61
CA PHE A 17 11.13 -20.59 -14.16
C PHE A 17 12.26 -21.48 -13.70
N GLU A 18 12.52 -22.59 -14.39
CA GLU A 18 13.65 -23.48 -14.11
C GLU A 18 14.97 -22.73 -14.19
N LYS A 19 15.20 -21.96 -15.26
CA LYS A 19 16.42 -21.15 -15.43
C LYS A 19 16.58 -20.08 -14.36
N ARG A 20 15.49 -19.39 -13.98
CA ARG A 20 15.55 -18.26 -13.03
C ARG A 20 15.62 -18.70 -11.57
N PHE A 21 14.86 -19.72 -11.20
CA PHE A 21 14.60 -20.08 -9.81
C PHE A 21 15.24 -21.42 -9.39
N GLY A 22 15.74 -22.22 -10.34
CA GLY A 22 16.42 -23.49 -10.07
C GLY A 22 15.58 -24.39 -9.16
N ARG A 23 16.10 -24.70 -7.96
CA ARG A 23 15.41 -25.53 -6.95
C ARG A 23 14.02 -25.02 -6.53
N LEU A 24 13.74 -23.73 -6.67
CA LEU A 24 12.43 -23.15 -6.32
C LEU A 24 11.42 -23.20 -7.48
N ALA A 25 11.87 -23.58 -8.68
CA ALA A 25 11.04 -23.60 -9.88
C ALA A 25 9.84 -24.51 -9.73
N GLU A 26 10.02 -25.72 -9.18
CA GLU A 26 8.92 -26.69 -9.04
C GLU A 26 7.74 -26.11 -8.24
N ARG A 27 8.00 -25.48 -7.09
CA ARG A 27 6.96 -24.85 -6.27
C ARG A 27 6.28 -23.69 -7.00
N ASN A 28 7.06 -22.90 -7.74
CA ASN A 28 6.53 -21.78 -8.51
C ASN A 28 5.70 -22.24 -9.72
N ILE A 29 6.08 -23.34 -10.36
CA ILE A 29 5.34 -23.96 -11.47
C ILE A 29 4.00 -24.52 -10.95
N LYS A 30 3.99 -25.22 -9.82
CA LYS A 30 2.73 -25.67 -9.19
C LYS A 30 1.81 -24.50 -8.83
N ALA A 31 2.38 -23.40 -8.33
CA ALA A 31 1.61 -22.19 -8.04
C ALA A 31 1.05 -21.55 -9.33
N LEU A 32 1.79 -21.56 -10.43
CA LEU A 32 1.33 -21.12 -11.74
C LEU A 32 0.16 -21.97 -12.24
N GLU A 33 0.31 -23.29 -12.24
CA GLU A 33 -0.73 -24.24 -12.71
C GLU A 33 -2.02 -24.05 -11.91
N ARG A 34 -1.91 -23.99 -10.58
CA ARG A 34 -3.03 -23.69 -9.68
C ARG A 34 -3.67 -22.34 -9.99
N ALA A 35 -2.88 -21.30 -10.22
CA ALA A 35 -3.41 -19.98 -10.54
C ALA A 35 -4.16 -19.98 -11.89
N VAL A 36 -3.69 -20.72 -12.89
CA VAL A 36 -4.42 -20.90 -14.15
C VAL A 36 -5.73 -21.66 -13.90
N GLU A 37 -5.72 -22.73 -13.14
CA GLU A 37 -6.94 -23.48 -12.83
C GLU A 37 -7.98 -22.63 -12.09
N GLU A 38 -7.57 -22.01 -10.97
CA GLU A 38 -8.47 -21.33 -10.02
C GLU A 38 -8.92 -19.93 -10.48
N THR A 39 -8.23 -19.30 -11.44
CA THR A 39 -8.61 -17.94 -11.90
C THR A 39 -9.99 -17.97 -12.55
N LYS A 40 -10.93 -17.23 -11.97
CA LYS A 40 -12.25 -16.95 -12.53
C LYS A 40 -12.19 -15.69 -13.39
N ILE A 41 -12.63 -15.79 -14.64
CA ILE A 41 -12.74 -14.62 -15.54
C ILE A 41 -14.14 -14.06 -15.34
N GLY A 42 -14.22 -12.83 -14.83
CA GLY A 42 -15.48 -12.09 -14.78
C GLY A 42 -15.78 -11.45 -16.13
N GLU A 43 -17.06 -11.36 -16.47
CA GLU A 43 -17.50 -10.55 -17.61
C GLU A 43 -17.53 -9.08 -17.21
N TRP A 44 -17.14 -8.22 -18.14
CA TRP A 44 -17.20 -6.79 -17.94
C TRP A 44 -18.65 -6.31 -18.01
N LEU A 45 -19.16 -5.69 -16.94
CA LEU A 45 -20.45 -5.03 -16.99
C LEU A 45 -20.32 -3.73 -17.79
N GLU A 46 -20.95 -3.64 -18.97
CA GLU A 46 -20.96 -2.44 -19.82
C GLU A 46 -21.48 -1.18 -19.09
N THR A 47 -22.27 -1.37 -18.03
CA THR A 47 -22.76 -0.29 -17.15
C THR A 47 -21.67 0.32 -16.27
N ALA A 48 -20.48 -0.28 -16.20
CA ALA A 48 -19.32 0.28 -15.52
C ALA A 48 -18.80 1.48 -16.31
N LYS A 49 -19.40 2.66 -16.06
CA LYS A 49 -18.86 3.94 -16.52
C LYS A 49 -17.51 4.15 -15.85
N VAL A 50 -16.43 3.69 -16.48
CA VAL A 50 -15.08 4.05 -16.07
C VAL A 50 -14.91 5.51 -16.44
N LYS A 51 -14.96 6.39 -15.43
CA LYS A 51 -14.32 7.69 -15.58
C LYS A 51 -12.84 7.37 -15.78
N THR A 52 -12.37 7.47 -17.02
CA THR A 52 -10.94 7.39 -17.32
C THR A 52 -10.23 8.32 -16.35
N LYS A 53 -9.32 7.78 -15.54
CA LYS A 53 -8.44 8.63 -14.73
C LYS A 53 -7.78 9.59 -15.71
N GLU A 54 -8.01 10.86 -15.50
CA GLU A 54 -7.40 11.90 -16.28
C GLU A 54 -5.86 11.79 -16.09
N LYS A 55 -5.09 12.00 -17.17
CA LYS A 55 -3.63 11.79 -17.21
C LYS A 55 -2.90 12.75 -16.24
N PRO A 56 -1.64 12.48 -15.81
CA PRO A 56 -0.86 13.44 -15.03
C PRO A 56 -0.95 14.87 -15.62
N GLY A 57 -1.27 15.87 -14.80
CA GLY A 57 -1.67 17.23 -15.22
C GLY A 57 -3.15 17.57 -15.04
N THR A 58 -3.99 16.67 -14.51
CA THR A 58 -5.46 16.88 -14.48
C THR A 58 -6.07 16.93 -13.08
N LYS A 59 -5.28 16.71 -12.03
CA LYS A 59 -5.75 16.83 -10.64
C LYS A 59 -4.65 17.35 -9.70
N GLY A 60 -4.08 18.51 -10.01
CA GLY A 60 -3.09 19.19 -9.16
C GLY A 60 -1.70 18.56 -9.15
N GLU A 61 -1.48 17.46 -9.86
CA GLU A 61 -0.15 16.91 -10.12
C GLU A 61 0.49 17.67 -11.28
N LEU A 62 1.71 18.18 -11.07
CA LEU A 62 2.49 18.83 -12.11
C LEU A 62 2.85 17.81 -13.19
N ASN A 63 2.49 18.10 -14.43
CA ASN A 63 3.03 17.36 -15.57
C ASN A 63 4.45 17.84 -15.87
N TRP A 64 5.21 17.09 -16.68
CA TRP A 64 6.61 17.40 -16.99
C TRP A 64 6.84 18.78 -17.63
N LYS A 65 5.82 19.42 -18.21
CA LYS A 65 5.86 20.78 -18.77
C LYS A 65 5.59 21.87 -17.72
N GLU A 66 5.01 21.51 -16.59
CA GLU A 66 4.64 22.42 -15.50
C GLU A 66 5.67 22.42 -14.36
N ILE A 67 6.62 21.48 -14.38
CA ILE A 67 7.72 21.43 -13.42
C ILE A 67 8.68 22.59 -13.68
N GLU A 68 9.13 23.23 -12.60
CA GLU A 68 10.12 24.30 -12.65
C GLU A 68 11.45 23.84 -13.25
N ILE A 69 12.14 24.78 -13.90
CA ILE A 69 13.46 24.52 -14.47
C ILE A 69 14.40 24.03 -13.36
N GLY A 70 15.02 22.86 -13.58
CA GLY A 70 15.92 22.24 -12.60
C GLY A 70 15.21 21.59 -11.41
N PHE A 71 13.89 21.35 -11.49
CA PHE A 71 13.09 20.73 -10.41
C PHE A 71 13.10 21.53 -9.11
N PHE A 72 13.16 22.86 -9.21
CA PHE A 72 13.21 23.72 -8.04
C PHE A 72 11.91 23.62 -7.23
N ILE A 73 12.03 23.40 -5.92
CA ILE A 73 10.88 23.36 -5.00
C ILE A 73 10.56 24.79 -4.55
N THR A 74 9.47 25.35 -5.07
CA THR A 74 9.08 26.74 -4.83
C THR A 74 8.32 26.96 -3.52
N THR A 75 7.69 25.90 -3.00
CA THR A 75 6.85 25.97 -1.79
C THR A 75 7.49 25.16 -0.65
N PRO A 76 7.92 25.80 0.45
CA PRO A 76 8.48 25.08 1.59
C PRO A 76 7.41 24.21 2.27
N GLY A 77 7.79 23.01 2.71
CA GLY A 77 6.90 22.09 3.44
C GLY A 77 5.86 21.37 2.58
N ASN A 78 5.93 21.45 1.24
CA ASN A 78 4.98 20.80 0.33
C ASN A 78 5.02 19.26 0.35
N SER A 79 5.95 18.64 1.09
CA SER A 79 5.99 17.18 1.25
C SER A 79 4.71 16.61 1.85
N VAL A 80 3.94 17.43 2.58
CA VAL A 80 2.62 17.05 3.10
C VAL A 80 1.58 16.81 2.00
N GLU A 81 1.79 17.30 0.78
CA GLU A 81 0.87 17.01 -0.33
C GLU A 81 0.95 15.54 -0.79
N ILE A 82 2.06 14.86 -0.44
CA ILE A 82 2.31 13.46 -0.80
C ILE A 82 1.74 12.53 0.26
N LYS A 83 0.50 12.09 0.02
CA LYS A 83 -0.19 11.13 0.89
C LYS A 83 0.34 9.71 0.63
N THR A 84 0.96 9.11 1.64
CA THR A 84 1.60 7.79 1.58
C THR A 84 0.74 6.65 2.13
N GLY A 85 -0.47 6.96 2.61
CA GLY A 85 -1.38 6.02 3.27
C GLY A 85 -1.85 4.87 2.40
N ASP A 86 -1.82 5.00 1.07
CA ASP A 86 -2.22 3.94 0.14
C ASP A 86 -1.21 2.76 0.11
N TRP A 87 -0.05 2.90 0.75
CA TRP A 87 1.00 1.87 0.73
C TRP A 87 0.74 0.75 1.76
N LYS A 88 -0.17 0.98 2.69
CA LYS A 88 -0.40 0.08 3.83
C LYS A 88 -1.24 -1.12 3.42
N SER A 89 -0.76 -2.32 3.76
CA SER A 89 -1.59 -3.54 3.75
C SER A 89 -2.36 -3.72 5.06
N ARG A 90 -1.88 -3.10 6.14
CA ARG A 90 -2.47 -3.14 7.48
C ARG A 90 -2.43 -1.76 8.12
N ARG A 91 -3.36 -1.45 9.02
CA ARG A 91 -3.41 -0.18 9.76
C ARG A 91 -3.48 -0.41 11.28
N PRO A 92 -3.00 0.54 12.10
CA PRO A 92 -3.15 0.46 13.55
C PRO A 92 -4.57 0.83 13.98
N GLU A 93 -5.11 0.09 14.94
CA GLU A 93 -6.30 0.45 15.73
C GLU A 93 -5.88 0.62 17.19
N PHE A 94 -6.34 1.71 17.81
CA PHE A 94 -5.94 2.12 19.14
C PHE A 94 -7.05 1.82 20.16
N ASP A 95 -6.70 1.13 21.23
CA ASP A 95 -7.54 0.82 22.39
C ASP A 95 -7.19 1.81 23.52
N PHE A 96 -8.03 2.83 23.69
CA PHE A 96 -7.77 3.90 24.65
C PHE A 96 -8.00 3.52 26.10
N ASP A 97 -8.68 2.41 26.37
CA ASP A 97 -8.87 1.90 27.73
C ASP A 97 -7.58 1.29 28.27
N LYS A 98 -6.76 0.69 27.39
CA LYS A 98 -5.44 0.16 27.75
C LYS A 98 -4.32 1.21 27.76
N CYS A 99 -4.50 2.29 26.99
CA CYS A 99 -3.47 3.29 26.77
C CYS A 99 -3.16 4.11 28.04
N ASN A 100 -1.89 4.15 28.42
CA ASN A 100 -1.40 4.95 29.56
C ASN A 100 -0.76 6.29 29.14
N LYS A 101 -0.94 6.72 27.89
CA LYS A 101 -0.46 8.02 27.34
C LYS A 101 1.07 8.21 27.44
N CYS A 102 1.85 7.13 27.41
CA CYS A 102 3.32 7.17 27.53
C CYS A 102 4.07 7.81 26.35
N THR A 103 3.41 8.16 25.24
CA THR A 103 4.00 8.85 24.07
C THR A 103 4.98 8.00 23.23
N LEU A 104 5.23 6.74 23.56
CA LEU A 104 6.19 5.91 22.81
C LEU A 104 5.79 5.70 21.33
N CYS A 105 4.50 5.43 21.07
CA CYS A 105 4.00 5.28 19.70
C CYS A 105 4.22 6.54 18.84
N TYR A 106 4.16 7.72 19.45
CA TYR A 106 4.47 8.99 18.79
C TYR A 106 5.95 9.10 18.42
N PHE A 107 6.86 8.84 19.37
CA PHE A 107 8.30 8.96 19.14
C PHE A 107 8.86 7.92 18.17
N PHE A 108 8.35 6.70 18.20
CA PHE A 108 8.84 5.62 17.35
C PHE A 108 8.20 5.58 15.96
N CYS A 109 7.23 6.44 15.66
CA CYS A 109 6.64 6.50 14.34
C CYS A 109 7.67 7.06 13.33
N PRO A 110 8.20 6.26 12.38
CA PRO A 110 9.20 6.76 11.44
C PRO A 110 8.63 7.77 10.43
N GLU A 111 7.31 7.77 10.25
CA GLU A 111 6.61 8.72 9.39
C GLU A 111 6.25 10.03 10.11
N GLY A 112 6.32 10.05 11.45
CA GLY A 112 5.82 11.17 12.24
C GLY A 112 4.31 11.41 12.09
N CYS A 113 3.54 10.39 11.67
CA CYS A 113 2.11 10.52 11.38
C CYS A 113 1.21 10.29 12.60
N ILE A 114 1.75 10.11 13.80
CA ILE A 114 0.97 9.95 15.03
C ILE A 114 0.88 11.32 15.71
N ALA A 115 -0.30 11.73 16.14
CA ALA A 115 -0.54 13.01 16.78
C ALA A 115 -1.32 12.83 18.10
N LYS A 116 -1.09 13.76 19.04
CA LYS A 116 -1.82 13.80 20.30
C LYS A 116 -3.25 14.34 20.06
N THR A 117 -4.25 13.60 20.50
CA THR A 117 -5.67 14.00 20.44
C THR A 117 -6.00 15.02 21.54
N LYS A 118 -7.19 15.63 21.47
CA LYS A 118 -7.66 16.59 22.49
C LYS A 118 -7.75 15.97 23.88
N ASP A 119 -8.10 14.69 23.96
CA ASP A 119 -8.21 13.92 25.21
C ASP A 119 -6.86 13.41 25.72
N GLY A 120 -5.77 13.75 25.02
CA GLY A 120 -4.40 13.42 25.38
C GLY A 120 -3.97 12.00 24.99
N TYR A 121 -4.78 11.28 24.22
CA TYR A 121 -4.38 10.02 23.59
C TYR A 121 -3.57 10.29 22.31
N PHE A 122 -3.17 9.22 21.62
CA PHE A 122 -2.36 9.29 20.41
C PHE A 122 -3.03 8.48 19.32
N GLU A 123 -3.13 9.05 18.13
CA GLU A 123 -3.75 8.43 16.95
C GLU A 123 -2.90 8.67 15.71
N ALA A 124 -2.91 7.71 14.79
CA ALA A 124 -2.23 7.82 13.50
C ALA A 124 -3.12 8.50 12.45
N ASP A 125 -2.55 9.45 11.70
CA ASP A 125 -3.12 9.92 10.44
C ASP A 125 -2.96 8.84 9.37
N LEU A 126 -4.08 8.21 9.00
CA LEU A 126 -4.13 7.11 8.04
C LEU A 126 -3.89 7.54 6.59
N PHE A 127 -3.86 8.84 6.29
CA PHE A 127 -3.44 9.35 4.98
C PHE A 127 -1.93 9.30 4.77
N TYR A 128 -1.13 9.14 5.84
CA TYR A 128 0.33 8.99 5.76
C TYR A 128 0.83 7.68 6.37
N CYS A 129 0.06 7.04 7.27
CA CYS A 129 0.46 5.80 7.88
C CYS A 129 0.78 4.73 6.83
N LYS A 130 2.02 4.23 6.78
CA LYS A 130 2.43 3.16 5.85
C LYS A 130 2.13 1.75 6.37
N GLY A 131 1.56 1.62 7.57
CA GLY A 131 1.21 0.31 8.13
C GLY A 131 2.40 -0.53 8.63
N CYS A 132 3.53 0.09 8.95
CA CYS A 132 4.76 -0.62 9.35
C CYS A 132 4.61 -1.43 10.66
N GLY A 133 3.71 -1.03 11.56
CA GLY A 133 3.43 -1.73 12.82
C GLY A 133 4.38 -1.42 13.98
N ILE A 134 5.37 -0.53 13.81
CA ILE A 134 6.32 -0.17 14.88
C ILE A 134 5.60 0.38 16.12
N CYS A 135 4.58 1.23 15.94
CA CYS A 135 3.80 1.76 17.05
C CYS A 135 3.14 0.66 17.89
N ALA A 136 2.70 -0.44 17.27
CA ALA A 136 2.13 -1.57 17.96
C ALA A 136 3.20 -2.38 18.71
N THR A 137 4.33 -2.65 18.08
CA THR A 137 5.48 -3.34 18.69
C THR A 137 6.00 -2.61 19.93
N GLU A 138 6.12 -1.28 19.84
CA GLU A 138 6.68 -0.45 20.91
C GLU A 138 5.67 -0.08 22.00
N CYS A 139 4.41 -0.51 21.89
CA CYS A 139 3.39 -0.20 22.88
C CYS A 139 3.51 -1.15 24.10
N PRO A 140 3.98 -0.69 25.28
CA PRO A 140 4.15 -1.55 26.44
C PRO A 140 2.81 -2.01 27.06
N LYS A 141 1.71 -1.41 26.63
CA LYS A 141 0.35 -1.72 27.08
C LYS A 141 -0.42 -2.58 26.09
N GLU A 142 0.18 -2.93 24.95
CA GLU A 142 -0.49 -3.63 23.85
C GLU A 142 -1.82 -2.96 23.48
N ALA A 143 -1.84 -1.62 23.55
CA ALA A 143 -3.01 -0.79 23.31
C ALA A 143 -3.21 -0.50 21.81
N ILE A 144 -2.42 -1.11 20.93
CA ILE A 144 -2.45 -0.87 19.49
C ILE A 144 -2.41 -2.23 18.79
N THR A 145 -3.41 -2.50 17.96
CA THR A 145 -3.51 -3.75 17.17
C THR A 145 -3.40 -3.42 15.69
N MET A 146 -2.62 -4.21 14.95
CA MET A 146 -2.55 -4.08 13.49
C MET A 146 -3.65 -4.91 12.84
N VAL A 147 -4.53 -4.26 12.09
CA VAL A 147 -5.63 -4.90 11.36
C VAL A 147 -5.43 -4.76 9.84
N GLU A 148 -5.99 -5.68 9.05
CA GLU A 148 -5.95 -5.61 7.59
C GLU A 148 -6.63 -4.34 7.07
N GLU A 149 -6.05 -3.73 6.03
CA GLU A 149 -6.66 -2.58 5.36
C GLU A 149 -7.90 -3.02 4.57
N ALA A 150 -9.04 -2.36 4.83
CA ALA A 150 -10.25 -2.62 4.09
C ALA A 150 -10.09 -2.14 2.63
N LYS A 151 -10.54 -2.97 1.67
CA LYS A 151 -10.52 -2.67 0.24
C LYS A 151 -11.71 -1.82 -0.19
#